data_AF-A0A973TC24-F1
#
_entry.id   AF-A0A973TC24-F1
#
_cell.length_a   1.000
_cell.length_b   1.000
_cell.length_c   1.000
_cell.angle_alpha   90.00
_cell.angle_beta   90.00
_cell.angle_gamma   90.00
#
_symmetry.space_group_name_H-M   'P 1'
#
loop_
_entity.id
_entity.type
_entity.pdbx_description
1 polymer ?
#
loop_
_entity_poly.entity_id
_entity_poly.type
_entity_poly.pdbx_seq_one_letter_code
_entity_poly.pdbx_strand_id
1 'polypeptide(L)'
;RIPWQGTQFGDTRCNRTALVLRAGGTLAPLIDPDDPDDIDARDRLLAEFGGMYFGGTPHRIVAAKIIRALLTHPADVPVVLRFGLRLAQRAGGMRRILAAARAGELSFRTFVVHNFMDAADVAPAWNLMGKGVASEDPKTREVQERLGACMYTMSHPDTGQLVPACAQHSVMDPAENAGLRKLLPLTPREHGASRARP
;
A
#
# COMPACT_ATOMS: atom_id res chain seq x y z
N ARG A 1 -7.21 -7.24 -11.59
CA ARG A 1 -7.09 -5.82 -11.15
C ARG A 1 -6.81 -5.81 -9.65
N ILE A 2 -5.99 -4.90 -9.13
CA ILE A 2 -5.72 -4.80 -7.69
C ILE A 2 -6.92 -4.09 -7.01
N PRO A 3 -7.52 -4.65 -5.93
CA PRO A 3 -8.68 -4.08 -5.25
C PRO A 3 -8.26 -3.02 -4.22
N TRP A 4 -7.77 -1.88 -4.69
CA TRP A 4 -7.14 -0.85 -3.85
C TRP A 4 -8.16 0.02 -3.10
N GLN A 5 -9.36 0.21 -3.63
CA GLN A 5 -10.38 1.10 -3.06
C GLN A 5 -10.80 0.70 -1.63
N GLY A 6 -10.73 -0.61 -1.32
CA GLY A 6 -11.06 -1.13 0.00
C GLY A 6 -10.06 -0.72 1.07
N THR A 7 -8.78 -0.54 0.76
CA THR A 7 -7.72 -0.27 1.74
C THR A 7 -6.81 0.89 1.34
N GLN A 8 -7.30 1.80 0.49
CA GLN A 8 -6.51 2.90 -0.03
C GLN A 8 -5.99 3.74 1.14
N PHE A 9 -4.67 3.96 1.15
CA PHE A 9 -4.00 4.82 2.12
C PHE A 9 -3.21 5.89 1.38
N GLY A 10 -3.58 7.15 1.62
CA GLY A 10 -3.09 8.32 0.91
C GLY A 10 -3.85 8.65 -0.35
N ASP A 11 -3.35 9.63 -1.10
CA ASP A 11 -4.02 10.17 -2.26
C ASP A 11 -3.78 9.32 -3.51
N THR A 12 -4.85 9.08 -4.28
CA THR A 12 -4.81 8.27 -5.50
C THR A 12 -3.97 8.87 -6.63
N ARG A 13 -3.65 10.16 -6.55
CA ARG A 13 -2.68 10.84 -7.41
C ARG A 13 -1.25 10.34 -7.18
N CYS A 14 -0.94 9.86 -5.96
CA CYS A 14 0.38 9.35 -5.57
C CYS A 14 0.47 7.82 -5.69
N ASN A 15 -0.47 7.08 -5.11
CA ASN A 15 -0.38 5.61 -5.06
C ASN A 15 -1.76 4.93 -5.12
N ARG A 16 -1.72 3.62 -5.32
CA ARG A 16 -2.84 2.71 -5.06
C ARG A 16 -2.37 1.60 -4.14
N THR A 17 -3.03 1.41 -3.00
CA THR A 17 -2.63 0.45 -1.97
C THR A 17 -3.71 -0.59 -1.73
N ALA A 18 -3.36 -1.88 -1.79
CA ALA A 18 -4.25 -2.99 -1.48
C ALA A 18 -3.62 -3.96 -0.49
N LEU A 19 -4.39 -4.40 0.51
CA LEU A 19 -4.06 -5.56 1.34
C LEU A 19 -4.82 -6.78 0.85
N VAL A 20 -4.12 -7.91 0.75
CA VAL A 20 -4.72 -9.20 0.42
C VAL A 20 -4.27 -10.28 1.40
N LEU A 21 -5.14 -11.25 1.64
CA LEU A 21 -4.81 -12.52 2.24
C LEU A 21 -4.40 -13.50 1.14
N ARG A 22 -3.19 -14.04 1.23
CA ARG A 22 -2.75 -15.19 0.44
C ARG A 22 -2.99 -16.47 1.23
N ALA A 23 -3.78 -17.38 0.67
CA ALA A 23 -4.00 -18.73 1.18
C ALA A 23 -3.62 -19.74 0.07
N GLY A 24 -2.36 -20.19 0.10
CA GLY A 24 -1.77 -21.02 -0.95
C GLY A 24 -1.72 -20.28 -2.29
N GLY A 25 -2.43 -20.81 -3.30
CA GLY A 25 -2.57 -20.20 -4.63
C GLY A 25 -3.67 -19.14 -4.74
N THR A 26 -4.45 -18.89 -3.68
CA THR A 26 -5.55 -17.89 -3.70
C THR A 26 -5.10 -16.57 -3.09
N LEU A 27 -5.44 -15.46 -3.76
CA LEU A 27 -5.33 -14.11 -3.25
C LEU A 27 -6.74 -13.55 -3.04
N ALA A 28 -7.10 -13.26 -1.80
CA ALA A 28 -8.38 -12.66 -1.43
C ALA A 28 -8.18 -11.22 -0.97
N PRO A 29 -8.94 -10.24 -1.49
CA PRO A 29 -8.94 -8.89 -0.93
C PRO A 29 -9.27 -8.94 0.56
N LEU A 30 -8.52 -8.18 1.35
CA LEU A 30 -8.84 -8.01 2.77
C LEU A 30 -10.21 -7.36 2.91
N ILE A 31 -10.40 -6.20 2.26
CA ILE A 31 -11.68 -5.51 2.09
C ILE A 31 -12.06 -5.58 0.61
N ASP A 32 -13.22 -6.14 0.32
CA ASP A 32 -13.78 -6.13 -1.04
C ASP A 32 -14.49 -4.79 -1.30
N PRO A 33 -14.04 -3.97 -2.28
CA PRO A 33 -14.62 -2.66 -2.53
C PRO A 33 -16.03 -2.70 -3.14
N ASP A 34 -16.43 -3.85 -3.69
CA ASP A 34 -17.76 -4.01 -4.30
C ASP A 34 -18.79 -4.57 -3.29
N ASP A 35 -18.34 -4.90 -2.06
CA ASP A 35 -19.18 -5.41 -0.97
C ASP A 35 -19.42 -4.30 0.08
N PRO A 36 -20.65 -3.75 0.19
CA PRO A 36 -20.95 -2.66 1.12
C PRO A 36 -20.76 -3.08 2.59
N ASP A 37 -21.01 -4.35 2.94
CA ASP A 37 -20.84 -4.81 4.32
C ASP A 37 -19.36 -4.85 4.73
N ASP A 38 -18.46 -4.97 3.77
CA ASP A 38 -17.01 -4.92 3.97
C ASP A 38 -16.51 -3.49 4.12
N ILE A 39 -17.07 -2.56 3.35
CA ILE A 39 -16.81 -1.12 3.51
C ILE A 39 -17.28 -0.63 4.88
N ASP A 40 -18.50 -0.99 5.29
CA ASP A 40 -19.05 -0.62 6.59
C ASP A 40 -18.24 -1.22 7.74
N ALA A 41 -17.81 -2.48 7.61
CA ALA A 41 -16.93 -3.12 8.59
C ALA A 41 -15.58 -2.40 8.69
N ARG A 42 -14.96 -2.03 7.57
CA ARG A 42 -13.71 -1.26 7.55
C ARG A 42 -13.88 0.07 8.27
N ASP A 43 -14.89 0.86 7.89
CA ASP A 43 -15.07 2.22 8.40
C ASP A 43 -15.35 2.20 9.90
N ARG A 44 -16.16 1.26 10.36
CA ARG A 44 -16.41 1.04 11.79
C ARG A 44 -15.14 0.62 12.55
N LEU A 45 -14.40 -0.36 12.04
CA LEU A 45 -13.19 -0.84 12.71
C LEU A 45 -12.08 0.23 12.73
N LEU A 46 -12.00 1.09 11.70
CA LEU A 46 -11.06 2.22 11.70
C LEU A 46 -11.49 3.32 12.68
N ALA A 47 -12.79 3.57 12.83
CA ALA A 47 -13.29 4.56 13.79
C ALA A 47 -12.95 4.17 15.24
N GLU A 48 -13.16 2.90 15.60
CA GLU A 48 -12.95 2.42 16.98
C GLU A 48 -11.48 2.03 17.25
N PHE A 49 -10.77 1.53 16.23
CA PHE A 49 -9.46 0.90 16.40
C PHE A 49 -8.34 1.46 15.52
N GLY A 50 -8.56 2.59 14.82
CA GLY A 50 -7.58 3.16 13.89
C GLY A 50 -6.22 3.51 14.50
N GLY A 51 -6.16 3.71 15.82
CA GLY A 51 -4.90 3.93 16.56
C GLY A 51 -4.12 2.66 16.90
N MET A 52 -4.63 1.45 16.59
CA MET A 52 -3.94 0.21 16.90
C MET A 52 -2.76 -0.04 15.96
N TYR A 53 -1.56 -0.09 16.56
CA TYR A 53 -0.34 -0.48 15.86
C TYR A 53 0.12 -1.90 16.26
N PHE A 54 0.39 -2.72 15.25
CA PHE A 54 0.81 -4.12 15.40
C PHE A 54 2.26 -4.38 14.96
N GLY A 55 2.90 -3.44 14.25
CA GLY A 55 4.24 -3.63 13.71
C GLY A 55 5.28 -3.85 14.81
N GLY A 56 6.20 -4.80 14.60
CA GLY A 56 7.26 -5.12 15.57
C GLY A 56 6.78 -5.62 16.94
N THR A 57 5.48 -5.86 17.12
CA THR A 57 4.90 -6.24 18.42
C THR A 57 4.81 -7.77 18.53
N PRO A 58 5.31 -8.39 19.62
CA PRO A 58 5.17 -9.82 19.84
C PRO A 58 3.71 -10.31 19.76
N HIS A 59 3.47 -11.47 19.13
CA HIS A 59 2.12 -11.98 18.85
C HIS A 59 1.22 -12.09 20.09
N ARG A 60 1.77 -12.45 21.25
CA ARG A 60 1.01 -12.53 22.51
C ARG A 60 0.49 -11.17 22.96
N ILE A 61 1.27 -10.11 22.76
CA ILE A 61 0.88 -8.74 23.08
C ILE A 61 -0.18 -8.25 22.09
N VAL A 62 -0.03 -8.57 20.80
CA VAL A 62 -1.06 -8.29 19.80
C VAL A 62 -2.38 -8.98 20.18
N ALA A 63 -2.35 -10.26 20.56
CA ALA A 63 -3.54 -10.98 21.00
C ALA A 63 -4.18 -10.32 22.23
N ALA A 64 -3.41 -9.95 23.24
CA ALA A 64 -3.91 -9.24 24.42
C ALA A 64 -4.55 -7.88 24.08
N LYS A 65 -3.94 -7.11 23.17
CA LYS A 65 -4.51 -5.84 22.66
C LYS A 65 -5.84 -6.06 21.96
N ILE A 66 -5.93 -7.07 21.09
CA ILE A 66 -7.18 -7.42 20.38
C ILE A 66 -8.26 -7.85 21.38
N ILE A 67 -7.95 -8.73 22.32
CA ILE A 67 -8.90 -9.17 23.36
C ILE A 67 -9.40 -7.97 24.16
N ARG A 68 -8.49 -7.12 24.63
CA ARG A 68 -8.86 -5.89 25.36
C ARG A 68 -9.76 -4.98 24.52
N ALA A 69 -9.41 -4.75 23.26
CA ALA A 69 -10.21 -3.94 22.35
C ALA A 69 -11.65 -4.48 22.19
N LEU A 70 -11.80 -5.79 21.98
CA LEU A 70 -13.11 -6.44 21.85
C LEU A 70 -13.90 -6.47 23.16
N LEU A 71 -13.24 -6.53 24.31
CA LEU A 71 -13.90 -6.42 25.62
C LEU A 71 -14.40 -5.00 25.91
N THR A 72 -13.67 -3.97 25.46
CA THR A 72 -14.09 -2.57 25.58
C THR A 72 -15.22 -2.23 24.60
N HIS A 73 -15.24 -2.84 23.41
CA HIS A 73 -16.23 -2.59 22.36
C HIS A 73 -16.96 -3.90 21.95
N PRO A 74 -17.80 -4.47 22.83
CA PRO A 74 -18.44 -5.76 22.58
C PRO A 74 -19.39 -5.75 21.37
N ALA A 75 -19.93 -4.58 21.02
CA ALA A 75 -20.77 -4.39 19.84
C ALA A 75 -20.03 -4.66 18.52
N ASP A 76 -18.69 -4.65 18.52
CA ASP A 76 -17.87 -4.89 17.32
C ASP A 76 -17.54 -6.37 17.11
N VAL A 77 -17.79 -7.23 18.11
CA VAL A 77 -17.54 -8.68 17.99
C VAL A 77 -18.30 -9.29 16.82
N PRO A 78 -19.62 -9.07 16.63
CA PRO A 78 -20.32 -9.56 15.45
C PRO A 78 -19.75 -9.02 14.13
N VAL A 79 -19.25 -7.78 14.10
CA VAL A 79 -18.66 -7.16 12.91
C VAL A 79 -17.37 -7.86 12.52
N VAL A 80 -16.46 -8.07 13.49
CA VAL A 80 -15.21 -8.80 13.27
C VAL A 80 -15.46 -10.24 12.82
N LEU A 81 -16.43 -10.93 13.41
CA LEU A 81 -16.77 -12.30 13.02
C LEU A 81 -17.33 -12.38 11.61
N ARG A 82 -18.29 -11.51 11.25
CA ARG A 82 -18.87 -11.47 9.90
C ARG A 82 -17.83 -11.11 8.85
N PHE A 83 -16.99 -10.11 9.15
CA PHE A 83 -15.86 -9.74 8.31
C PHE A 83 -14.91 -10.93 8.07
N GLY A 84 -14.52 -11.63 9.15
CA GLY A 84 -13.66 -12.80 9.07
C GLY A 84 -14.28 -13.95 8.25
N LEU A 85 -15.60 -14.15 8.35
CA LEU A 85 -16.32 -15.14 7.55
C LEU A 85 -16.32 -14.78 6.06
N ARG A 86 -16.57 -13.52 5.70
CA ARG A 86 -16.53 -13.07 4.30
C ARG A 86 -15.11 -13.16 3.71
N LEU A 87 -14.09 -12.74 4.46
CA LEU A 87 -12.70 -12.93 4.07
C LEU A 87 -12.37 -14.42 3.86
N ALA A 88 -12.86 -15.28 4.76
CA ALA A 88 -12.67 -16.72 4.62
C ALA A 88 -13.36 -17.27 3.38
N GLN A 89 -14.58 -16.84 3.08
CA GLN A 89 -15.30 -17.22 1.85
C GLN A 89 -14.52 -16.78 0.60
N ARG A 90 -14.04 -15.53 0.54
CA ARG A 90 -13.21 -15.02 -0.55
C ARG A 90 -11.89 -15.78 -0.71
N ALA A 91 -11.29 -16.23 0.38
CA ALA A 91 -10.07 -17.03 0.38
C ALA A 91 -10.30 -18.51 -0.02
N GLY A 92 -11.53 -18.93 -0.33
CA GLY A 92 -11.89 -20.31 -0.71
C GLY A 92 -12.33 -21.18 0.47
N GLY A 93 -12.77 -20.57 1.56
CA GLY A 93 -13.33 -21.21 2.75
C GLY A 93 -12.31 -21.54 3.85
N MET A 94 -12.83 -21.82 5.06
CA MET A 94 -12.03 -22.10 6.25
C MET A 94 -11.10 -23.31 6.08
N ARG A 95 -11.55 -24.36 5.38
CA ARG A 95 -10.71 -25.55 5.10
C ARG A 95 -9.44 -25.19 4.34
N ARG A 96 -9.53 -24.28 3.36
CA ARG A 96 -8.38 -23.84 2.56
C ARG A 96 -7.44 -22.96 3.36
N ILE A 97 -7.97 -22.06 4.19
CA ILE A 97 -7.15 -21.26 5.11
C ILE A 97 -6.36 -22.17 6.06
N LEU A 98 -7.02 -23.16 6.68
CA LEU A 98 -6.38 -24.08 7.60
C LEU A 98 -5.33 -24.97 6.91
N ALA A 99 -5.59 -25.41 5.68
CA ALA A 99 -4.62 -26.15 4.88
C ALA A 99 -3.39 -25.29 4.55
N ALA A 100 -3.60 -24.06 4.07
CA ALA A 100 -2.53 -23.12 3.78
C ALA A 100 -1.72 -22.76 5.04
N ALA A 101 -2.38 -22.58 6.19
CA ALA A 101 -1.70 -22.32 7.46
C ALA A 101 -0.77 -23.47 7.87
N ARG A 102 -1.24 -24.72 7.78
CA ARG A 102 -0.42 -25.91 8.07
C ARG A 102 0.76 -26.07 7.11
N ALA A 103 0.58 -25.67 5.85
CA ALA A 103 1.64 -25.68 4.85
C ALA A 103 2.61 -24.48 4.95
N GLY A 104 2.36 -23.51 5.83
CA GLY A 104 3.17 -22.29 5.93
C GLY A 104 2.94 -21.29 4.79
N GLU A 105 1.84 -21.42 4.05
CA GLU A 105 1.51 -20.62 2.86
C GLU A 105 0.48 -19.52 3.12
N LEU A 106 0.07 -19.33 4.39
CA LEU A 106 -0.83 -18.27 4.80
C LEU A 106 -0.04 -16.98 5.06
N SER A 107 -0.30 -15.92 4.31
CA SER A 107 0.37 -14.63 4.52
C SER A 107 -0.53 -13.46 4.11
N PHE A 108 -0.38 -12.32 4.79
CA PHE A 108 -0.90 -11.06 4.28
C PHE A 108 0.13 -10.42 3.36
N ARG A 109 -0.34 -9.82 2.26
CA ARG A 109 0.49 -9.11 1.29
C ARG A 109 -0.08 -7.72 1.06
N THR A 110 0.80 -6.73 1.07
CA THR A 110 0.48 -5.36 0.73
C THR A 110 1.03 -5.08 -0.66
N PHE A 111 0.16 -4.69 -1.58
CA PHE A 111 0.54 -4.16 -2.89
C PHE A 111 0.45 -2.65 -2.84
N VAL A 112 1.56 -1.97 -3.11
CA VAL A 112 1.59 -0.52 -3.30
C VAL A 112 2.06 -0.27 -4.72
N VAL A 113 1.21 0.35 -5.53
CA VAL A 113 1.54 0.76 -6.89
C VAL A 113 1.64 2.27 -6.91
N HIS A 114 2.85 2.78 -7.10
CA HIS A 114 3.10 4.21 -7.20
C HIS A 114 2.85 4.72 -8.62
N ASN A 115 2.33 5.95 -8.70
CA ASN A 115 2.20 6.67 -9.95
C ASN A 115 3.39 7.63 -10.09
N PHE A 116 4.56 7.09 -10.45
CA PHE A 116 5.78 7.89 -10.63
C PHE A 116 5.64 8.91 -11.77
N MET A 117 6.44 9.97 -11.68
CA MET A 117 6.51 11.05 -12.66
C MET A 117 7.89 11.07 -13.30
N ASP A 118 7.99 11.57 -14.53
CA ASP A 118 9.28 11.76 -15.18
C ASP A 118 10.08 12.84 -14.43
N ALA A 119 11.39 12.62 -14.27
CA ALA A 119 12.24 13.57 -13.57
C ALA A 119 12.31 14.94 -14.26
N ALA A 120 12.20 14.98 -15.59
CA ALA A 120 12.16 16.20 -16.38
C ALA A 120 10.91 17.05 -16.08
N ASP A 121 9.82 16.40 -15.67
CA ASP A 121 8.57 17.08 -15.29
C ASP A 121 8.56 17.49 -13.80
N VAL A 122 9.21 16.71 -12.94
CA VAL A 122 9.27 16.97 -11.48
C VAL A 122 10.13 18.19 -11.13
N ALA A 123 11.31 18.33 -11.72
CA ALA A 123 12.23 19.42 -11.41
C ALA A 123 11.64 20.84 -11.57
N PRO A 124 11.00 21.20 -12.70
CA PRO A 124 10.41 22.53 -12.86
C PRO A 124 9.25 22.76 -11.88
N ALA A 125 8.38 21.76 -11.67
CA ALA A 125 7.26 21.85 -10.74
C ALA A 125 7.74 22.08 -9.29
N TRP A 126 8.74 21.32 -8.86
CA TRP A 126 9.34 21.44 -7.53
C TRP A 126 9.98 22.81 -7.29
N ASN A 127 10.71 23.34 -8.28
CA ASN A 127 11.32 24.66 -8.20
C ASN A 127 10.29 25.79 -8.04
N LEU A 128 9.12 25.67 -8.70
CA LEU A 128 8.02 26.62 -8.54
C LEU A 128 7.37 26.50 -7.16
N MET A 129 7.16 25.27 -6.66
CA MET A 129 6.62 25.03 -5.32
C MET A 129 7.52 25.61 -4.23
N GLY A 130 8.84 25.46 -4.35
CA GLY A 130 9.81 26.06 -3.42
C GLY A 130 9.77 27.58 -3.36
N LYS A 131 9.24 28.24 -4.40
CA LYS A 131 9.01 29.70 -4.45
C LYS A 131 7.60 30.09 -4.02
N GLY A 132 6.75 29.13 -3.64
CA GLY A 132 5.33 29.36 -3.36
C GLY A 132 4.51 29.73 -4.61
N VAL A 133 5.02 29.43 -5.81
CA VAL A 133 4.38 29.79 -7.08
C VAL A 133 3.65 28.57 -7.64
N ALA A 134 2.37 28.76 -7.93
CA ALA A 134 1.55 27.76 -8.59
C ALA A 134 1.61 27.99 -10.12
N SER A 135 1.83 26.93 -10.90
CA SER A 135 1.96 27.06 -12.36
C SER A 135 0.62 27.30 -13.03
N GLU A 136 0.58 28.13 -14.07
CA GLU A 136 -0.58 28.28 -14.97
C GLU A 136 -0.56 27.25 -16.11
N ASP A 137 0.60 26.62 -16.38
CA ASP A 137 0.69 25.50 -17.30
C ASP A 137 0.01 24.25 -16.69
N PRO A 138 -1.03 23.68 -17.34
CA PRO A 138 -1.80 22.57 -16.78
C PRO A 138 -0.96 21.33 -16.45
N LYS A 139 0.03 21.01 -17.29
CA LYS A 139 0.89 19.84 -17.09
C LYS A 139 1.73 20.01 -15.83
N THR A 140 2.41 21.15 -15.70
CA THR A 140 3.22 21.46 -14.52
C THR A 140 2.37 21.56 -13.26
N ARG A 141 1.16 22.13 -13.36
CA ARG A 141 0.20 22.18 -12.25
C ARG A 141 -0.19 20.79 -11.76
N GLU A 142 -0.47 19.85 -12.67
CA GLU A 142 -0.76 18.45 -12.31
C GLU A 142 0.40 17.83 -11.54
N VAL A 143 1.64 18.07 -11.97
CA VAL A 143 2.83 17.58 -11.26
C VAL A 143 2.95 18.21 -9.87
N GLN A 144 2.69 19.51 -9.72
CA GLN A 144 2.68 20.18 -8.42
C GLN A 144 1.64 19.56 -7.48
N GLU A 145 0.43 19.31 -7.98
CA GLU A 145 -0.63 18.65 -7.22
C GLU A 145 -0.26 17.23 -6.81
N ARG A 146 0.37 16.45 -7.70
CA ARG A 146 0.84 15.10 -7.41
C ARG A 146 1.99 15.07 -6.40
N LEU A 147 2.91 16.05 -6.46
CA LEU A 147 3.96 16.24 -5.47
C LEU A 147 3.37 16.59 -4.10
N GLY A 148 2.38 17.49 -4.06
CA GLY A 148 1.65 17.83 -2.83
C GLY A 148 0.82 16.67 -2.27
N ALA A 149 0.36 15.76 -3.13
CA ALA A 149 -0.39 14.56 -2.77
C ALA A 149 0.52 13.38 -2.33
N CYS A 150 1.84 13.56 -2.29
CA CYS A 150 2.76 12.48 -2.01
C CYS A 150 2.62 11.98 -0.56
N MET A 151 2.20 10.72 -0.40
CA MET A 151 2.10 10.08 0.91
C MET A 151 3.47 9.61 1.46
N TYR A 152 4.48 9.52 0.58
CA TYR A 152 5.81 9.07 0.98
C TYR A 152 6.77 10.26 1.01
N THR A 153 7.06 10.73 2.22
CA THR A 153 8.02 11.82 2.45
C THR A 153 9.35 11.28 2.94
N MET A 154 10.43 11.85 2.43
CA MET A 154 11.81 11.55 2.81
C MET A 154 12.44 12.79 3.43
N SER A 155 13.52 12.61 4.18
CA SER A 155 14.30 13.74 4.70
C SER A 155 15.27 14.25 3.63
N HIS A 156 15.26 15.55 3.34
CA HIS A 156 16.22 16.19 2.45
C HIS A 156 17.64 15.94 2.98
N PRO A 157 18.58 15.50 2.13
CA PRO A 157 19.91 15.05 2.60
C PRO A 157 20.68 16.14 3.35
N ASP A 158 20.64 17.38 2.84
CA ASP A 158 21.38 18.49 3.47
C ASP A 158 20.63 19.22 4.58
N THR A 159 19.31 19.41 4.45
CA THR A 159 18.55 20.31 5.34
C THR A 159 17.67 19.59 6.35
N GLY A 160 17.45 18.28 6.17
CA GLY A 160 16.56 17.48 7.01
C GLY A 160 15.06 17.76 6.83
N GLN A 161 14.68 18.63 5.90
CA GLN A 161 13.27 18.94 5.64
C GLN A 161 12.54 17.75 5.01
N LEU A 162 11.28 17.53 5.35
CA LEU A 162 10.46 16.50 4.70
C LEU A 162 10.12 16.92 3.26
N VAL A 163 10.48 16.08 2.30
CA VAL A 163 10.26 16.31 0.87
C VAL A 163 9.55 15.11 0.23
N PRO A 164 8.73 15.31 -0.81
CA PRO A 164 8.12 14.21 -1.54
C PRO A 164 9.19 13.26 -2.10
N ALA A 165 8.99 11.95 -2.00
CA ALA A 165 9.96 10.99 -2.52
C ALA A 165 10.18 11.10 -4.03
N CYS A 166 9.17 11.55 -4.79
CA CYS A 166 9.35 11.87 -6.21
C CYS A 166 10.35 13.01 -6.43
N ALA A 167 10.39 14.02 -5.55
CA ALA A 167 11.38 15.09 -5.60
C ALA A 167 12.78 14.58 -5.20
N GLN A 168 12.87 13.76 -4.15
CA GLN A 168 14.12 13.12 -3.74
C GLN A 168 14.77 12.35 -4.90
N HIS A 169 14.05 11.39 -5.48
CA HIS A 169 14.60 10.53 -6.52
C HIS A 169 14.81 11.24 -7.87
N SER A 170 14.05 12.30 -8.17
CA SER A 170 14.12 12.96 -9.48
C SER A 170 15.04 14.18 -9.50
N VAL A 171 15.19 14.88 -8.37
CA VAL A 171 15.89 16.16 -8.27
C VAL A 171 17.16 16.06 -7.45
N MET A 172 17.14 15.31 -6.35
CA MET A 172 18.23 15.27 -5.38
C MET A 172 19.22 14.13 -5.63
N ASP A 173 18.74 12.99 -6.13
CA ASP A 173 19.57 11.80 -6.38
C ASP A 173 19.89 11.49 -7.87
N PRO A 174 19.83 12.40 -8.86
CA PRO A 174 19.93 12.01 -10.27
C PRO A 174 21.30 11.41 -10.64
N ALA A 175 22.38 11.86 -9.99
CA ALA A 175 23.73 11.35 -10.21
C ALA A 175 23.92 9.98 -9.57
N GLU A 176 23.48 9.81 -8.32
CA GLU A 176 23.46 8.55 -7.59
C GLU A 176 22.64 7.51 -8.36
N ASN A 177 21.46 7.87 -8.87
CA ASN A 177 20.63 7.01 -9.71
C ASN A 177 21.33 6.58 -11.00
N ALA A 178 22.04 7.50 -11.66
CA ALA A 178 22.85 7.17 -12.84
C ALA A 178 24.01 6.21 -12.50
N GLY A 179 24.63 6.36 -11.32
CA GLY A 179 25.62 5.44 -10.79
C GLY A 179 25.05 4.06 -10.48
N LEU A 180 23.88 4.00 -9.82
CA LEU A 180 23.20 2.75 -9.48
C LEU A 180 22.83 1.94 -10.73
N ARG A 181 22.44 2.58 -11.84
CA ARG A 181 22.19 1.88 -13.11
C ARG A 181 23.41 1.12 -13.64
N LYS A 182 24.62 1.58 -13.34
CA LYS A 182 25.86 0.89 -13.71
C LYS A 182 26.14 -0.31 -12.79
N LEU A 183 25.80 -0.21 -11.51
CA LEU A 183 26.04 -1.23 -10.49
C LEU A 183 24.95 -2.32 -10.44
N LEU A 184 23.73 -1.96 -10.82
CA LEU A 184 22.55 -2.82 -10.82
C LEU A 184 21.97 -2.89 -12.24
N PRO A 185 22.63 -3.58 -13.19
CA PRO A 185 22.08 -3.74 -14.52
C PRO A 185 20.74 -4.46 -14.41
N LEU A 186 19.66 -3.75 -14.70
CA LEU A 186 18.31 -4.31 -14.80
C LEU A 186 18.25 -5.14 -16.07
N THR A 187 18.73 -6.39 -16.03
CA THR A 187 18.48 -7.34 -17.10
C THR A 187 17.01 -7.77 -17.00
N PRO A 188 16.15 -7.48 -17.99
CA PRO A 188 14.81 -8.04 -18.00
C PRO A 188 14.95 -9.56 -18.00
N ARG A 189 14.46 -10.24 -16.97
CA ARG A 189 14.33 -11.70 -17.04
C ARG A 189 13.22 -11.98 -18.02
N GLU A 190 13.55 -12.54 -19.19
CA GLU A 190 12.55 -13.10 -20.11
C GLU A 190 11.65 -14.05 -19.33
N HIS A 191 10.41 -13.63 -19.07
CA HIS A 191 9.40 -14.50 -18.51
C HIS A 191 8.81 -15.33 -19.65
N GLY A 192 9.40 -16.51 -19.87
CA GLY A 192 8.73 -17.69 -20.38
C GLY A 192 8.11 -17.60 -21.78
N ALA A 193 8.94 -17.75 -22.82
CA ALA A 193 8.47 -18.49 -23.99
C ALA A 193 8.10 -19.91 -23.53
N SER A 194 6.81 -20.24 -23.62
CA SER A 194 6.28 -21.58 -23.43
C SER A 194 7.10 -22.58 -24.25
N ARG A 195 7.93 -23.37 -23.57
CA ARG A 195 8.45 -24.62 -24.15
C ARG A 195 7.32 -25.63 -24.11
N ALA A 196 6.56 -25.71 -25.20
CA ALA A 196 5.88 -26.95 -25.54
C ALA A 196 6.95 -28.05 -25.61
N ARG A 197 6.81 -29.10 -24.80
CA ARG A 197 7.58 -30.34 -24.97
C ARG A 197 6.83 -31.24 -25.98
N PRO A 198 7.57 -32.01 -26.79
CA PRO A 198 7.00 -33.00 -27.71
C PRO A 198 6.28 -34.12 -26.98
#